data_AF-A0A182WBK1-F1
#
_entry.id   AF-A0A182WBK1-F1
#
_cell.length_a   1.000
_cell.length_b   1.000
_cell.length_c   1.000
_cell.angle_alpha   90.00
_cell.angle_beta   90.00
_cell.angle_gamma   90.00
#
_symmetry.space_group_name_H-M   'P 1'
#
loop_
_entity.id
_entity.type
_entity.pdbx_description
1 polymer ?
#
loop_
_entity_poly.entity_id
_entity_poly.type
_entity_poly.pdbx_seq_one_letter_code
_entity_poly.pdbx_strand_id
1 'polypeptide(L)'
;MPEKIIIVTGFGPFEGHEERNASWEAVNLLPDVFLFRKDTYQLRKYKVPVTYEEVDRIVPLIWNQQPDLVVHVGVHGKISTINLEHCSYTSGYCKPDFAQRCLPCDKITLCGERATDQGCKMLKTNLNIERIAKELNLETKVECCCSTNVGNYLCRKTNTVNMVVVGRMSKAKEEDESDDALRFGFRLFVSTALHPLEYAKTLIQLGFEPIAPHPGRTLFGAKRMMLPNIFQYAAYIKSVDGFTGCFRGLSAKLLGNVLSSYYGEKLARVLVGKPVSHSDDADFDWSNISYGEIDEYMEREEVPVRVVTSGILGKAVTHVCGVIISHPFHVISIRMMAQFIGREHIYDGLFGSIKEIWVQEGIMGFFSGIIPRLYADFWCVTITTGITYLFAKFTGANKTVRGNVNTIAEYSVTNFFYPYRLVTTCMAVQGSRLKAGNPPLMDHYINWQDCYQRLALQQQLKRGSAFFFRTVATAPAKMNGAFAPYPELK
;
A
#
# COMPACT_ATOMS: atom_id res chain seq x y z
N MET A 1 -14.00 16.91 -56.08
CA MET A 1 -14.01 17.38 -54.67
C MET A 1 -12.58 17.29 -54.17
N PRO A 2 -12.09 18.23 -53.32
CA PRO A 2 -10.77 18.10 -52.72
C PRO A 2 -10.69 16.76 -51.97
N GLU A 3 -9.55 16.08 -52.12
CA GLU A 3 -9.26 14.83 -51.41
C GLU A 3 -9.22 15.12 -49.91
N LYS A 4 -10.06 14.44 -49.12
CA LYS A 4 -10.07 14.61 -47.66
C LYS A 4 -8.98 13.73 -47.06
N ILE A 5 -8.02 14.34 -46.36
CA ILE A 5 -6.79 13.68 -45.91
C ILE A 5 -6.71 13.74 -44.39
N ILE A 6 -6.56 12.59 -43.76
CA ILE A 6 -6.21 12.48 -42.34
C ILE A 6 -4.77 11.98 -42.26
N ILE A 7 -3.91 12.70 -41.54
CA ILE A 7 -2.54 12.27 -41.30
C ILE A 7 -2.44 11.67 -39.89
N VAL A 8 -1.90 10.47 -39.79
CA VAL A 8 -1.64 9.82 -38.51
C VAL A 8 -0.15 9.51 -38.41
N THR A 9 0.51 9.97 -37.34
CA THR A 9 1.94 9.74 -37.14
C THR A 9 2.17 8.84 -35.94
N GLY A 10 3.10 7.89 -36.06
CA GLY A 10 3.68 7.17 -34.94
C GLY A 10 5.19 7.41 -34.87
N PHE A 11 5.82 7.09 -33.74
CA PHE A 11 7.25 7.33 -33.54
C PHE A 11 8.09 6.08 -33.79
N GLY A 12 9.32 6.30 -34.27
CA GLY A 12 10.33 5.26 -34.37
C GLY A 12 10.86 4.79 -33.01
N PRO A 13 11.75 3.78 -32.99
CA PRO A 13 12.38 3.31 -31.75
C PRO A 13 13.11 4.43 -30.98
N PHE A 14 13.13 4.34 -29.65
CA PHE A 14 13.86 5.23 -28.75
C PHE A 14 14.18 4.51 -27.42
N GLU A 15 14.95 5.14 -26.53
CA GLU A 15 15.41 4.56 -25.26
C GLU A 15 14.24 4.00 -24.43
N GLY A 16 14.32 2.73 -24.03
CA GLY A 16 13.24 1.98 -23.35
C GLY A 16 12.20 1.34 -24.30
N HIS A 17 12.29 1.59 -25.60
CA HIS A 17 11.47 1.00 -26.67
C HIS A 17 12.33 0.73 -27.93
N GLU A 18 13.55 0.19 -27.75
CA GLU A 18 14.53 0.03 -28.83
C GLU A 18 14.13 -1.02 -29.88
N GLU A 19 13.50 -2.12 -29.47
CA GLU A 19 13.13 -3.19 -30.40
C GLU A 19 11.81 -2.93 -31.13
N ARG A 20 10.82 -2.32 -30.44
CA ARG A 20 9.48 -2.07 -31.00
C ARG A 20 8.78 -0.91 -30.31
N ASN A 21 8.47 0.14 -31.08
CA ASN A 21 7.67 1.27 -30.60
C ASN A 21 6.17 1.03 -30.87
N ALA A 22 5.40 0.82 -29.81
CA ALA A 22 3.96 0.54 -29.88
C ALA A 22 3.15 1.62 -30.61
N SER A 23 3.61 2.88 -30.63
CA SER A 23 2.92 3.96 -31.33
C SER A 23 2.92 3.76 -32.85
N TRP A 24 4.06 3.41 -33.46
CA TRP A 24 4.12 3.12 -34.89
C TRP A 24 3.33 1.86 -35.25
N GLU A 25 3.41 0.83 -34.42
CA GLU A 25 2.68 -0.41 -34.65
C GLU A 25 1.16 -0.18 -34.65
N ALA A 26 0.65 0.60 -33.70
CA ALA A 26 -0.76 0.97 -33.64
C ALA A 26 -1.19 1.78 -34.88
N VAL A 27 -0.38 2.74 -35.31
CA VAL A 27 -0.65 3.55 -36.52
C VAL A 27 -0.61 2.68 -37.78
N ASN A 28 0.33 1.74 -37.86
CA ASN A 28 0.50 0.87 -39.02
C ASN A 28 -0.71 -0.08 -39.23
N LEU A 29 -1.41 -0.43 -38.16
CA LEU A 29 -2.63 -1.26 -38.20
C LEU A 29 -3.87 -0.50 -38.69
N LEU A 30 -3.84 0.83 -38.77
CA LEU A 30 -4.97 1.61 -39.26
C LEU A 30 -5.20 1.37 -40.76
N PRO A 31 -6.47 1.34 -41.20
CA PRO A 31 -6.79 1.22 -42.62
C PRO A 31 -6.31 2.45 -43.40
N ASP A 32 -6.03 2.27 -44.70
CA ASP A 32 -5.60 3.38 -45.57
C ASP A 32 -6.77 4.30 -45.96
N VAL A 33 -8.01 3.83 -45.78
CA VAL A 33 -9.24 4.58 -46.07
C VAL A 33 -10.18 4.49 -44.88
N PHE A 34 -10.69 5.63 -44.44
CA PHE A 34 -11.67 5.74 -43.37
C PHE A 34 -12.97 6.35 -43.87
N LEU A 35 -14.08 5.65 -43.65
CA LEU A 35 -15.41 6.08 -44.04
C LEU A 35 -16.12 6.64 -42.82
N PHE A 36 -16.53 7.90 -42.89
CA PHE A 36 -17.31 8.52 -41.84
C PHE A 36 -18.51 9.25 -42.44
N ARG A 37 -19.71 8.80 -42.07
CA ARG A 37 -20.99 9.27 -42.64
C ARG A 37 -21.01 9.08 -44.18
N LYS A 38 -21.03 10.17 -44.94
CA LYS A 38 -21.07 10.17 -46.41
C LYS A 38 -19.71 10.56 -47.03
N ASP A 39 -18.69 10.75 -46.20
CA ASP A 39 -17.38 11.22 -46.60
C ASP A 39 -16.34 10.09 -46.54
N THR A 40 -15.44 10.08 -47.52
CA THR A 40 -14.29 9.17 -47.58
C THR A 40 -13.03 9.96 -47.27
N TYR A 41 -12.27 9.51 -46.28
CA TYR A 41 -11.01 10.11 -45.87
C TYR A 41 -9.85 9.17 -46.21
N GLN A 42 -8.80 9.68 -46.83
CA GLN A 42 -7.55 8.96 -47.01
C GLN A 42 -6.66 9.12 -45.78
N LEU A 43 -6.22 8.01 -45.21
CA LEU A 43 -5.33 7.97 -44.06
C LEU A 43 -3.89 7.84 -44.53
N ARG A 44 -3.10 8.91 -44.34
CA ARG A 44 -1.66 8.91 -44.63
C ARG A 44 -0.88 8.71 -43.34
N LYS A 45 -0.11 7.62 -43.28
CA LYS A 45 0.62 7.18 -42.08
C LYS A 45 2.10 7.55 -42.18
N TYR A 46 2.66 8.20 -41.15
CA TYR A 46 4.09 8.56 -41.13
C TYR A 46 4.80 8.04 -39.87
N LYS A 47 5.94 7.40 -40.08
CA LYS A 47 6.86 7.02 -38.99
C LYS A 47 7.84 8.17 -38.78
N VAL A 48 7.75 8.84 -37.63
CA VAL A 48 8.59 9.98 -37.30
C VAL A 48 9.79 9.50 -36.47
N PRO A 49 11.03 9.69 -36.92
CA PRO A 49 12.21 9.42 -36.12
C PRO A 49 12.22 10.28 -34.85
N VAL A 50 12.74 9.73 -33.75
CA VAL A 50 12.75 10.37 -32.44
C VAL A 50 13.99 11.29 -32.30
N THR A 51 14.16 12.21 -33.26
CA THR A 51 15.23 13.22 -33.29
C THR A 51 14.67 14.60 -33.61
N TYR A 52 15.26 15.65 -33.02
CA TYR A 52 14.73 17.01 -33.17
C TYR A 52 14.82 17.54 -34.61
N GLU A 53 15.88 17.15 -35.32
CA GLU A 53 16.16 17.50 -36.70
C GLU A 53 15.14 16.91 -37.68
N GLU A 54 14.78 15.64 -37.50
CA GLU A 54 13.80 14.98 -38.37
C GLU A 54 12.38 15.51 -38.12
N VAL A 55 12.04 15.87 -36.88
CA VAL A 55 10.76 16.54 -36.59
C VAL A 55 10.67 17.90 -37.31
N ASP A 56 11.74 18.70 -37.30
CA ASP A 56 11.78 20.00 -38.00
C ASP A 56 11.64 19.84 -39.52
N ARG A 57 12.07 18.70 -40.06
CA ARG A 57 11.92 18.36 -41.48
C ARG A 57 10.53 17.84 -41.84
N ILE A 58 9.96 16.96 -41.02
CA ILE A 58 8.72 16.24 -41.33
C ILE A 58 7.47 17.10 -41.08
N VAL A 59 7.46 17.92 -40.04
CA VAL A 59 6.27 18.72 -39.67
C VAL A 59 5.84 19.68 -40.79
N PRO A 60 6.74 20.45 -41.44
CA PRO A 60 6.37 21.27 -42.60
C PRO A 60 5.85 20.44 -43.78
N LEU A 61 6.40 19.24 -44.01
CA LEU A 61 5.95 18.35 -45.09
C LEU A 61 4.53 17.81 -44.84
N ILE A 62 4.17 17.55 -43.60
CA ILE A 62 2.81 17.16 -43.20
C ILE A 62 1.84 18.31 -43.50
N TRP A 63 2.18 19.53 -43.07
CA TRP A 63 1.29 20.68 -43.23
C TRP A 63 1.18 21.20 -44.66
N ASN A 64 2.23 21.06 -45.48
CA ASN A 64 2.19 21.37 -46.91
C ASN A 64 1.19 20.51 -47.70
N GLN A 65 0.78 19.35 -47.15
CA GLN A 65 -0.25 18.50 -47.75
C GLN A 65 -1.68 18.94 -47.45
N GLN A 66 -1.85 20.01 -46.65
CA GLN A 66 -3.16 20.56 -46.26
C GLN A 66 -4.15 19.49 -45.71
N PRO A 67 -3.77 18.74 -44.65
CA PRO A 67 -4.65 17.72 -44.07
C PRO A 67 -5.87 18.33 -43.36
N ASP A 68 -6.99 17.61 -43.38
CA ASP A 68 -8.20 17.94 -42.61
C ASP A 68 -8.02 17.67 -41.11
N LEU A 69 -7.20 16.68 -40.76
CA LEU A 69 -6.89 16.30 -39.38
C LEU A 69 -5.49 15.68 -39.30
N VAL A 70 -4.73 16.06 -38.27
CA VAL A 70 -3.45 15.43 -37.92
C VAL A 70 -3.56 14.81 -36.52
N VAL A 71 -3.18 13.54 -36.41
CA VAL A 71 -3.17 12.78 -35.16
C VAL A 71 -1.76 12.27 -34.89
N HIS A 72 -1.16 12.73 -33.79
CA HIS A 72 0.15 12.27 -33.34
C HIS A 72 0.01 11.24 -32.22
N VAL A 73 0.36 9.99 -32.51
CA VAL A 73 0.31 8.89 -31.55
C VAL A 73 1.68 8.74 -30.90
N GLY A 74 1.74 8.94 -29.58
CA GLY A 74 2.92 8.71 -28.76
C GLY A 74 2.80 7.45 -27.92
N VAL A 75 3.91 6.98 -27.38
CA VAL A 75 3.94 5.94 -26.33
C VAL A 75 4.58 6.52 -25.08
N HIS A 76 4.05 6.16 -23.92
CA HIS A 76 4.58 6.59 -22.64
C HIS A 76 4.72 5.37 -21.73
N GLY A 77 5.92 5.11 -21.23
CA GLY A 77 6.26 3.84 -20.57
C GLY A 77 5.55 3.59 -19.23
N LYS A 78 4.92 4.62 -18.64
CA LYS A 78 4.40 4.60 -17.26
C LYS A 78 2.89 4.87 -17.11
N ILE A 79 2.13 5.03 -18.21
CA ILE A 79 0.68 5.27 -18.13
C ILE A 79 -0.11 4.10 -18.68
N SER A 80 -1.24 3.80 -18.04
CA SER A 80 -2.19 2.73 -18.40
C SER A 80 -3.45 3.25 -19.10
N THR A 81 -3.58 4.58 -19.24
CA THR A 81 -4.71 5.29 -19.82
C THR A 81 -4.36 5.93 -21.17
N ILE A 82 -5.35 6.13 -22.02
CA ILE A 82 -5.22 6.96 -23.23
C ILE A 82 -5.31 8.42 -22.80
N ASN A 83 -4.21 9.16 -22.92
CA ASN A 83 -4.17 10.58 -22.55
C ASN A 83 -4.34 11.46 -23.78
N LEU A 84 -5.49 12.09 -23.92
CA LEU A 84 -5.74 13.06 -24.97
C LEU A 84 -5.12 14.41 -24.59
N GLU A 85 -4.06 14.79 -25.28
CA GLU A 85 -3.38 16.06 -25.05
C GLU A 85 -4.08 17.18 -25.81
N HIS A 86 -4.11 18.38 -25.22
CA HIS A 86 -4.86 19.50 -25.82
C HIS A 86 -4.09 20.81 -25.86
N CYS A 87 -2.81 20.79 -25.47
CA CYS A 87 -1.91 21.92 -25.55
C CYS A 87 -0.48 21.53 -25.96
N SER A 88 0.24 22.49 -26.53
CA SER A 88 1.70 22.46 -26.72
C SER A 88 2.30 23.79 -26.25
N TYR A 89 3.60 23.82 -25.95
CA TYR A 89 4.28 24.96 -25.34
C TYR A 89 5.59 25.28 -26.08
N THR A 90 5.96 26.57 -26.12
CA THR A 90 7.20 27.04 -26.76
C THR A 90 8.47 26.78 -25.95
N SER A 91 8.39 26.30 -24.70
CA SER A 91 9.58 26.06 -23.86
C SER A 91 9.52 24.77 -23.03
N GLY A 92 10.68 24.32 -22.52
CA GLY A 92 10.83 23.15 -21.65
C GLY A 92 11.38 21.89 -22.33
N TYR A 93 12.14 22.04 -23.42
CA TYR A 93 12.72 20.95 -24.21
C TYR A 93 14.19 20.68 -23.84
N CYS A 94 14.44 20.38 -22.57
CA CYS A 94 15.79 20.25 -22.01
C CYS A 94 16.37 18.83 -22.15
N LYS A 95 15.60 17.88 -22.69
CA LYS A 95 16.00 16.46 -22.77
C LYS A 95 16.73 16.15 -24.09
N PRO A 96 17.81 15.34 -24.05
CA PRO A 96 18.50 14.87 -25.25
C PRO A 96 17.56 14.00 -26.09
N ASP A 97 17.61 14.17 -27.40
CA ASP A 97 16.93 13.26 -28.33
C ASP A 97 17.66 11.91 -28.46
N PHE A 98 17.15 11.00 -29.31
CA PHE A 98 17.78 9.70 -29.53
C PHE A 98 19.22 9.78 -30.07
N ALA A 99 19.60 10.90 -30.69
CA ALA A 99 20.96 11.16 -31.15
C ALA A 99 21.85 11.82 -30.07
N GLN A 100 21.39 11.85 -28.81
CA GLN A 100 22.04 12.51 -27.67
C GLN A 100 22.25 14.02 -27.90
N ARG A 101 21.41 14.65 -28.73
CA ARG A 101 21.45 16.09 -28.99
C ARG A 101 20.36 16.79 -28.19
N CYS A 102 20.76 17.81 -27.45
CA CYS A 102 19.82 18.74 -26.82
C CYS A 102 19.61 19.96 -27.74
N LEU A 103 18.42 20.57 -27.67
CA LEU A 103 18.22 21.86 -28.31
C LEU A 103 19.08 22.92 -27.60
N PRO A 104 19.84 23.75 -28.33
CA PRO A 104 20.80 24.70 -27.76
C PRO A 104 20.14 25.85 -26.96
N CYS A 105 18.82 25.94 -26.98
CA CYS A 105 18.01 26.82 -26.14
C CYS A 105 16.73 26.03 -25.83
N ASP A 106 16.22 26.07 -24.60
CA ASP A 106 15.02 25.33 -24.14
C ASP A 106 13.70 25.75 -24.84
N LYS A 107 13.80 26.39 -25.99
CA LYS A 107 12.83 27.23 -26.67
C LYS A 107 12.66 26.77 -28.12
N ILE A 108 11.43 26.51 -28.53
CA ILE A 108 11.07 26.19 -29.91
C ILE A 108 10.21 27.32 -30.51
N THR A 109 10.07 27.31 -31.83
CA THR A 109 9.20 28.24 -32.55
C THR A 109 7.84 27.59 -32.78
N LEU A 110 6.77 28.21 -32.29
CA LEU A 110 5.40 27.78 -32.59
C LEU A 110 4.72 28.84 -33.49
N CYS A 111 4.19 28.44 -34.64
CA CYS A 111 3.54 29.33 -35.62
C CYS A 111 4.32 30.62 -35.97
N GLY A 112 5.65 30.52 -36.13
CA GLY A 112 6.51 31.67 -36.47
C GLY A 112 6.91 32.56 -35.28
N GLU A 113 6.44 32.27 -34.06
CA GLU A 113 6.81 33.01 -32.86
C GLU A 113 7.77 32.21 -31.97
N ARG A 114 8.88 32.84 -31.57
CA ARG A 114 9.90 32.27 -30.66
C ARG A 114 9.55 32.57 -29.21
N ALA A 115 9.87 31.66 -28.29
CA ALA A 115 9.80 31.95 -26.87
C ALA A 115 10.72 33.13 -26.51
N THR A 116 10.18 34.16 -25.88
CA THR A 116 10.96 35.30 -25.36
C THR A 116 11.42 35.01 -23.92
N ASP A 117 12.37 35.77 -23.39
CA ASP A 117 12.83 35.62 -21.99
C ASP A 117 11.76 35.95 -20.94
N GLN A 118 10.59 36.46 -21.36
CA GLN A 118 9.51 36.91 -20.48
C GLN A 118 8.21 36.07 -20.58
N GLY A 119 8.16 34.98 -21.36
CA GLY A 119 6.96 34.15 -21.37
C GLY A 119 6.98 32.89 -22.26
N CYS A 120 6.29 31.84 -21.77
CA CYS A 120 5.99 30.61 -22.50
C CYS A 120 4.64 30.75 -23.23
N LYS A 121 4.61 30.60 -24.55
CA LYS A 121 3.35 30.64 -25.32
C LYS A 121 2.78 29.22 -25.45
N MET A 122 1.48 29.10 -25.21
CA MET A 122 0.75 27.83 -25.26
C MET A 122 -0.17 27.82 -26.47
N LEU A 123 -0.03 26.81 -27.33
CA LEU A 123 -1.01 26.49 -28.36
C LEU A 123 -2.05 25.54 -27.78
N LYS A 124 -3.33 25.78 -28.05
CA LYS A 124 -4.45 24.93 -27.65
C LYS A 124 -5.27 24.52 -28.86
N THR A 125 -5.89 23.35 -28.76
CA THR A 125 -6.84 22.88 -29.75
C THR A 125 -8.17 23.59 -29.70
N ASN A 126 -8.82 23.68 -30.85
CA ASN A 126 -10.22 24.03 -30.97
C ASN A 126 -11.16 22.80 -30.82
N LEU A 127 -10.62 21.59 -30.74
CA LEU A 127 -11.39 20.37 -30.50
C LEU A 127 -11.83 20.27 -29.03
N ASN A 128 -13.05 19.81 -28.79
CA ASN A 128 -13.50 19.55 -27.42
C ASN A 128 -12.99 18.18 -26.94
N ILE A 129 -11.77 18.18 -26.39
CA ILE A 129 -11.10 16.95 -25.96
C ILE A 129 -11.81 16.26 -24.80
N GLU A 130 -12.44 17.01 -23.90
CA GLU A 130 -13.23 16.45 -22.79
C GLU A 130 -14.42 15.63 -23.31
N ARG A 131 -15.10 16.16 -24.33
CA ARG A 131 -16.18 15.43 -25.00
C ARG A 131 -15.64 14.17 -25.70
N ILE A 132 -14.51 14.27 -26.40
CA ILE A 132 -13.90 13.11 -27.08
C ILE A 132 -13.51 12.03 -26.07
N ALA A 133 -12.87 12.39 -24.96
CA ALA A 133 -12.52 11.45 -23.89
C ALA A 133 -13.77 10.79 -23.31
N LYS A 134 -14.85 11.55 -23.09
CA LYS A 134 -16.11 11.01 -22.58
C LYS A 134 -16.74 9.99 -23.54
N GLU A 135 -16.80 10.28 -24.83
CA GLU A 135 -17.34 9.35 -25.83
C GLU A 135 -16.46 8.09 -25.94
N LEU A 136 -15.13 8.23 -25.94
CA LEU A 136 -14.22 7.08 -25.98
C LEU A 136 -14.34 6.18 -24.75
N ASN A 137 -14.57 6.74 -23.56
CA ASN A 137 -14.84 5.98 -22.35
C ASN A 137 -16.19 5.24 -22.39
N LEU A 138 -17.16 5.70 -23.18
CA LEU A 138 -18.45 5.03 -23.36
C LEU A 138 -18.38 3.90 -24.40
N GLU A 139 -17.64 4.12 -25.49
CA GLU A 139 -17.53 3.17 -26.60
C GLU A 139 -16.45 2.10 -26.39
N THR A 140 -15.44 2.38 -25.57
CA THR A 140 -14.31 1.47 -25.34
C THR A 140 -14.18 1.07 -23.88
N LYS A 141 -13.53 -0.08 -23.62
CA LYS A 141 -13.20 -0.53 -22.25
C LYS A 141 -11.90 0.10 -21.72
N VAL A 142 -11.32 1.07 -22.43
CA VAL A 142 -10.03 1.67 -22.12
C VAL A 142 -10.26 3.06 -21.55
N GLU A 143 -9.70 3.32 -20.37
CA GLU A 143 -9.84 4.61 -19.70
C GLU A 143 -9.11 5.72 -20.49
N CYS A 144 -9.86 6.77 -20.83
CA CYS A 144 -9.40 7.92 -21.59
C CYS A 144 -9.47 9.19 -20.73
N CYS A 145 -8.37 9.94 -20.62
CA CYS A 145 -8.26 11.12 -19.77
C CYS A 145 -7.74 12.33 -20.58
N CYS A 146 -8.14 13.54 -20.20
CA CYS A 146 -7.56 14.77 -20.76
C CYS A 146 -6.28 15.13 -20.00
N SER A 147 -5.22 15.49 -20.72
CA SER A 147 -3.95 15.88 -20.12
C SER A 147 -3.46 17.23 -20.66
N THR A 148 -2.98 18.09 -19.75
CA THR A 148 -2.18 19.28 -20.08
C THR A 148 -0.68 18.99 -20.06
N ASN A 149 -0.29 17.79 -19.63
CA ASN A 149 1.11 17.38 -19.49
C ASN A 149 1.52 16.56 -20.72
N VAL A 150 2.13 17.25 -21.68
CA VAL A 150 2.44 16.78 -23.05
C VAL A 150 3.71 15.91 -23.14
N GLY A 151 4.30 15.55 -21.99
CA GLY A 151 5.67 15.05 -21.91
C GLY A 151 6.71 16.10 -22.33
N ASN A 152 7.87 16.12 -21.68
CA ASN A 152 8.96 17.04 -22.02
C ASN A 152 9.81 16.49 -23.19
N TYR A 153 9.17 16.04 -24.28
CA TYR A 153 9.84 15.34 -25.38
C TYR A 153 9.25 15.66 -26.76
N LEU A 154 9.74 14.96 -27.79
CA LEU A 154 9.53 15.27 -29.22
C LEU A 154 8.07 15.36 -29.68
N CYS A 155 7.14 14.66 -29.04
CA CYS A 155 5.70 14.75 -29.33
C CYS A 155 5.17 16.19 -29.18
N ARG A 156 5.78 17.01 -28.32
CA ARG A 156 5.34 18.38 -28.04
C ARG A 156 5.77 19.39 -29.14
N LYS A 157 6.77 19.07 -29.98
CA LYS A 157 7.37 19.97 -30.98
C LYS A 157 6.60 20.06 -32.32
N THR A 158 5.60 19.21 -32.55
CA THR A 158 4.91 19.06 -33.86
C THR A 158 3.87 20.14 -34.20
N ASN A 159 3.80 21.25 -33.45
CA ASN A 159 2.98 22.44 -33.77
C ASN A 159 1.47 22.18 -33.98
N THR A 160 0.98 21.02 -33.56
CA THR A 160 -0.42 20.59 -33.72
C THR A 160 -0.86 19.87 -32.47
N VAL A 161 -2.16 19.88 -32.23
CA VAL A 161 -2.79 19.29 -31.07
C VAL A 161 -2.62 17.78 -31.15
N ASN A 162 -1.90 17.23 -30.17
CA ASN A 162 -1.61 15.81 -30.11
C ASN A 162 -2.81 15.02 -29.57
N MET A 163 -3.41 14.16 -30.39
CA MET A 163 -4.25 13.09 -29.87
C MET A 163 -3.37 11.86 -29.60
N VAL A 164 -2.79 11.77 -28.40
CA VAL A 164 -1.97 10.63 -27.99
C VAL A 164 -2.88 9.47 -27.59
N VAL A 165 -3.01 8.46 -28.46
CA VAL A 165 -3.70 7.20 -28.15
C VAL A 165 -2.68 6.17 -27.66
N VAL A 166 -2.54 6.01 -26.35
CA VAL A 166 -1.68 4.97 -25.74
C VAL A 166 -2.49 3.72 -25.46
N GLY A 167 -2.35 2.70 -26.29
CA GLY A 167 -2.84 1.35 -26.00
C GLY A 167 -1.67 0.42 -25.66
N ARG A 168 -1.68 -0.16 -24.45
CA ARG A 168 -0.87 -1.35 -24.14
C ARG A 168 -1.80 -2.57 -24.19
N MET A 169 -1.51 -3.55 -25.05
CA MET A 169 -2.13 -4.87 -24.92
C MET A 169 -1.56 -5.55 -23.67
N SER A 170 -2.47 -6.07 -22.85
CA SER A 170 -2.28 -6.64 -21.52
C SER A 170 -1.16 -7.68 -21.47
N LYS A 171 -0.15 -7.42 -20.61
CA LYS A 171 0.78 -8.43 -20.09
C LYS A 171 1.27 -8.06 -18.69
N ALA A 172 1.56 -6.77 -18.45
CA ALA A 172 2.00 -6.27 -17.14
C ALA A 172 0.92 -6.34 -16.04
N LYS A 173 -0.37 -6.23 -16.41
CA LYS A 173 -1.48 -6.29 -15.43
C LYS A 173 -1.69 -7.70 -14.86
N GLU A 174 -1.36 -8.74 -15.63
CA GLU A 174 -1.38 -10.13 -15.14
C GLU A 174 -0.17 -10.43 -14.26
N GLU A 175 0.99 -9.81 -14.51
CA GLU A 175 2.21 -9.99 -13.70
C GLU A 175 2.10 -9.28 -12.34
N ASP A 176 1.65 -8.02 -12.28
CA ASP A 176 1.46 -7.29 -11.00
C ASP A 176 0.33 -7.88 -10.15
N GLU A 177 -0.81 -8.25 -10.74
CA GLU A 177 -1.93 -8.86 -10.01
C GLU A 177 -1.57 -10.27 -9.51
N SER A 178 -0.73 -11.00 -10.25
CA SER A 178 -0.16 -12.28 -9.82
C SER A 178 0.83 -12.10 -8.67
N ASP A 179 1.69 -11.07 -8.71
CA ASP A 179 2.68 -10.80 -7.68
C ASP A 179 2.03 -10.33 -6.36
N ASP A 180 0.99 -9.50 -6.41
CA ASP A 180 0.25 -9.08 -5.22
C ASP A 180 -0.52 -10.25 -4.60
N ALA A 181 -1.17 -11.07 -5.43
CA ALA A 181 -1.82 -12.30 -4.96
C ALA A 181 -0.79 -13.27 -4.34
N LEU A 182 0.41 -13.37 -4.91
CA LEU A 182 1.49 -14.20 -4.40
C LEU A 182 2.03 -13.67 -3.06
N ARG A 183 2.23 -12.35 -2.91
CA ARG A 183 2.66 -11.70 -1.67
C ARG A 183 1.62 -11.87 -0.57
N PHE A 184 0.34 -11.68 -0.90
CA PHE A 184 -0.76 -11.90 0.02
C PHE A 184 -0.85 -13.37 0.44
N GLY A 185 -0.76 -14.30 -0.51
CA GLY A 185 -0.72 -15.74 -0.26
C GLY A 185 0.44 -16.14 0.64
N PHE A 186 1.63 -15.59 0.41
CA PHE A 186 2.81 -15.79 1.24
C PHE A 186 2.60 -15.25 2.66
N ARG A 187 2.00 -14.06 2.81
CA ARG A 187 1.66 -13.48 4.13
C ARG A 187 0.70 -14.38 4.92
N LEU A 188 -0.32 -14.93 4.26
CA LEU A 188 -1.23 -15.89 4.89
C LEU A 188 -0.53 -17.19 5.27
N PHE A 189 0.36 -17.70 4.43
CA PHE A 189 1.16 -18.89 4.70
C PHE A 189 2.06 -18.69 5.93
N VAL A 190 2.83 -17.60 5.98
CA VAL A 190 3.70 -17.27 7.12
C VAL A 190 2.88 -17.07 8.39
N SER A 191 1.76 -16.35 8.31
CA SER A 191 0.85 -16.17 9.45
C SER A 191 0.28 -17.50 9.94
N THR A 192 0.00 -18.44 9.05
CA THR A 192 -0.50 -19.78 9.40
C THR A 192 0.62 -20.59 10.06
N ALA A 193 1.81 -20.63 9.47
CA ALA A 193 2.95 -21.38 9.99
C ALA A 193 3.38 -20.89 11.39
N LEU A 194 3.31 -19.58 11.64
CA LEU A 194 3.70 -18.97 12.91
C LEU A 194 2.57 -18.88 13.94
N HIS A 195 1.34 -19.29 13.60
CA HIS A 195 0.18 -19.20 14.48
C HIS A 195 0.38 -19.87 15.85
N PRO A 196 1.03 -21.05 15.98
CA PRO A 196 1.31 -21.64 17.30
C PRO A 196 2.13 -20.75 18.23
N LEU A 197 3.05 -19.94 17.68
CA LEU A 197 3.85 -19.00 18.47
C LEU A 197 3.04 -17.76 18.88
N GLU A 198 2.17 -17.29 17.99
CA GLU A 198 1.24 -16.20 18.31
C GLU A 198 0.19 -16.62 19.33
N TYR A 199 -0.26 -17.88 19.29
CA TYR A 199 -1.12 -18.45 20.31
C TYR A 199 -0.41 -18.43 21.67
N ALA A 200 0.79 -19.00 21.75
CA ALA A 200 1.59 -18.94 22.97
C ALA A 200 1.78 -17.49 23.46
N LYS A 201 2.07 -16.54 22.56
CA LYS A 201 2.21 -15.12 22.89
C LYS A 201 0.93 -14.54 23.48
N THR A 202 -0.22 -14.87 22.91
CA THR A 202 -1.53 -14.38 23.40
C THR A 202 -1.80 -14.87 24.82
N LEU A 203 -1.53 -16.14 25.11
CA LEU A 203 -1.69 -16.68 26.46
C LEU A 203 -0.75 -16.01 27.47
N ILE A 204 0.50 -15.78 27.07
CA ILE A 204 1.48 -15.03 27.87
C ILE A 204 0.98 -13.61 28.12
N GLN A 205 0.43 -12.92 27.12
CA GLN A 205 -0.14 -11.57 27.29
C GLN A 205 -1.27 -11.55 28.32
N LEU A 206 -2.13 -12.58 28.32
CA LEU A 206 -3.19 -12.75 29.30
C LEU A 206 -2.68 -13.12 30.71
N GLY A 207 -1.38 -13.36 30.88
CA GLY A 207 -0.79 -13.67 32.18
C GLY A 207 -0.81 -15.13 32.58
N PHE A 208 -1.08 -16.03 31.63
CA PHE A 208 -1.00 -17.46 31.89
C PHE A 208 0.46 -17.92 31.86
N GLU A 209 0.94 -18.61 32.91
CA GLU A 209 2.32 -19.14 32.99
C GLU A 209 2.29 -20.55 33.63
N PRO A 210 1.99 -21.60 32.84
CA PRO A 210 1.78 -22.96 33.35
C PRO A 210 3.07 -23.68 33.76
N ILE A 211 4.23 -23.22 33.31
CA ILE A 211 5.53 -23.84 33.59
C ILE A 211 6.27 -22.98 34.61
N ALA A 212 6.77 -23.62 35.67
CA ALA A 212 7.49 -22.93 36.74
C ALA A 212 8.75 -22.23 36.19
N PRO A 213 9.05 -21.00 36.65
CA PRO A 213 10.28 -20.34 36.28
C PRO A 213 11.48 -21.07 36.89
N HIS A 214 12.59 -21.12 36.16
CA HIS A 214 13.82 -21.75 36.63
C HIS A 214 14.92 -20.70 36.85
N PRO A 215 15.86 -20.95 37.78
CA PRO A 215 17.03 -20.09 37.92
C PRO A 215 17.82 -20.02 36.61
N GLY A 216 18.26 -18.83 36.21
CA GLY A 216 19.07 -18.63 35.01
C GLY A 216 19.84 -17.32 35.02
N ARG A 217 20.47 -17.00 33.90
CA ARG A 217 21.22 -15.75 33.70
C ARG A 217 20.68 -15.00 32.49
N THR A 218 20.61 -13.69 32.62
CA THR A 218 20.32 -12.79 31.49
C THR A 218 21.50 -12.75 30.51
N LEU A 219 21.29 -12.15 29.32
CA LEU A 219 22.35 -11.95 28.31
C LEU A 219 23.59 -11.22 28.87
N PHE A 220 23.42 -10.37 29.89
CA PHE A 220 24.49 -9.65 30.57
C PHE A 220 24.95 -10.34 31.87
N GLY A 221 24.64 -11.63 32.06
CA GLY A 221 25.14 -12.44 33.17
C GLY A 221 24.40 -12.28 34.51
N ALA A 222 23.44 -11.36 34.63
CA ALA A 222 22.70 -11.17 35.89
C ALA A 222 21.82 -12.39 36.22
N LYS A 223 21.88 -12.87 37.47
CA LYS A 223 21.03 -13.96 37.97
C LYS A 223 19.57 -13.51 38.07
N ARG A 224 18.66 -14.21 37.38
CA ARG A 224 17.21 -13.92 37.39
C ARG A 224 16.42 -15.23 37.25
N MET A 225 15.16 -15.19 37.68
CA MET A 225 14.19 -16.25 37.38
C MET A 225 13.75 -16.14 35.93
N MET A 226 14.03 -17.18 35.15
CA MET A 226 13.72 -17.26 33.73
C MET A 226 12.41 -18.02 33.53
N LEU A 227 11.52 -17.44 32.73
CA LEU A 227 10.32 -18.08 32.23
C LEU A 227 10.66 -18.92 30.99
N PRO A 228 9.86 -19.95 30.68
CA PRO A 228 10.06 -20.76 29.47
C PRO A 228 10.05 -19.88 28.21
N ASN A 229 10.84 -20.26 27.21
CA ASN A 229 10.80 -19.60 25.92
C ASN A 229 9.47 -19.90 25.19
N ILE A 230 9.18 -19.11 24.15
CA ILE A 230 7.94 -19.23 23.39
C ILE A 230 7.74 -20.63 22.75
N PHE A 231 8.83 -21.31 22.36
CA PHE A 231 8.77 -22.63 21.74
C PHE A 231 8.45 -23.72 22.76
N GLN A 232 9.02 -23.65 23.97
CA GLN A 232 8.63 -24.53 25.09
C GLN A 232 7.16 -24.34 25.44
N TYR A 233 6.69 -23.09 25.40
CA TYR A 233 5.29 -22.76 25.65
C TYR A 233 4.37 -23.30 24.56
N ALA A 234 4.73 -23.14 23.28
CA ALA A 234 3.99 -23.72 22.16
C ALA A 234 4.00 -25.26 22.18
N ALA A 235 5.12 -25.87 22.57
CA ALA A 235 5.23 -27.32 22.76
C ALA A 235 4.32 -27.80 23.91
N TYR A 236 4.17 -27.02 24.99
CA TYR A 236 3.22 -27.31 26.06
C TYR A 236 1.77 -27.26 25.56
N ILE A 237 1.41 -26.26 24.74
CA ILE A 237 0.06 -26.21 24.12
C ILE A 237 -0.17 -27.46 23.28
N LYS A 238 0.82 -27.84 22.45
CA LYS A 238 0.77 -29.06 21.62
C LYS A 238 0.64 -30.34 22.45
N SER A 239 1.35 -30.47 23.56
CA SER A 239 1.29 -31.70 24.39
C SER A 239 -0.06 -31.88 25.05
N VAL A 240 -0.83 -30.81 25.15
CA VAL A 240 -2.08 -30.77 25.88
C VAL A 240 -3.29 -30.84 24.94
N ASP A 241 -3.37 -29.96 23.94
CA ASP A 241 -4.52 -29.89 23.01
C ASP A 241 -4.22 -30.56 21.66
N GLY A 242 -3.05 -31.19 21.53
CA GLY A 242 -2.58 -31.78 20.27
C GLY A 242 -2.13 -30.74 19.25
N PHE A 243 -1.69 -31.22 18.08
CA PHE A 243 -1.20 -30.35 17.01
C PHE A 243 -2.29 -29.46 16.41
N THR A 244 -3.50 -30.00 16.21
CA THR A 244 -4.64 -29.24 15.69
C THR A 244 -5.10 -28.16 16.68
N GLY A 245 -4.98 -28.42 17.98
CA GLY A 245 -5.25 -27.46 19.04
C GLY A 245 -4.40 -26.19 18.95
N CYS A 246 -3.14 -26.31 18.49
CA CYS A 246 -2.25 -25.16 18.28
C CYS A 246 -2.76 -24.17 17.22
N PHE A 247 -3.75 -24.54 16.41
CA PHE A 247 -4.35 -23.70 15.37
C PHE A 247 -5.74 -23.15 15.74
N ARG A 248 -6.14 -23.27 17.01
CA ARG A 248 -7.38 -22.67 17.50
C ARG A 248 -7.34 -21.15 17.30
N GLY A 249 -8.44 -20.58 16.81
CA GLY A 249 -8.56 -19.15 16.48
C GLY A 249 -8.02 -18.74 15.10
N LEU A 250 -7.25 -19.60 14.42
CA LEU A 250 -6.66 -19.27 13.11
C LEU A 250 -7.73 -18.92 12.07
N SER A 251 -8.84 -19.65 12.03
CA SER A 251 -9.91 -19.42 11.04
C SER A 251 -10.52 -18.02 11.15
N ALA A 252 -10.75 -17.53 12.38
CA ALA A 252 -11.20 -16.16 12.60
C ALA A 252 -10.16 -15.16 12.08
N LYS A 253 -8.89 -15.35 12.47
CA LYS A 253 -7.80 -14.47 12.07
C LYS A 253 -7.65 -14.37 10.54
N LEU A 254 -7.64 -15.51 9.83
CA LEU A 254 -7.52 -15.53 8.38
C LEU A 254 -8.69 -14.83 7.71
N LEU A 255 -9.92 -15.07 8.18
CA LEU A 255 -11.11 -14.40 7.67
C LEU A 255 -11.03 -12.88 7.85
N GLY A 256 -10.57 -12.41 9.02
CA GLY A 256 -10.35 -10.99 9.29
C GLY A 256 -9.31 -10.36 8.37
N ASN A 257 -8.22 -11.07 8.08
CA ASN A 257 -7.18 -10.60 7.16
C ASN A 257 -7.70 -10.48 5.73
N VAL A 258 -8.44 -11.49 5.24
CA VAL A 258 -9.04 -11.49 3.89
C VAL A 258 -10.05 -10.35 3.75
N LEU A 259 -10.95 -10.19 4.72
CA LEU A 259 -11.96 -9.13 4.68
C LEU A 259 -11.33 -7.73 4.78
N SER A 260 -10.31 -7.56 5.62
CA SER A 260 -9.59 -6.30 5.74
C SER A 260 -8.86 -5.94 4.45
N SER A 261 -8.23 -6.89 3.78
CA SER A 261 -7.55 -6.68 2.50
C SER A 261 -8.56 -6.29 1.41
N TYR A 262 -9.67 -7.02 1.29
CA TYR A 262 -10.65 -6.78 0.22
C TYR A 262 -11.52 -5.52 0.42
N TYR A 263 -11.94 -5.22 1.65
CA TYR A 263 -12.88 -4.13 1.94
C TYR A 263 -12.22 -2.88 2.54
N GLY A 264 -10.99 -2.97 3.05
CA GLY A 264 -10.31 -1.85 3.71
C GLY A 264 -10.15 -0.64 2.80
N GLU A 265 -9.68 -0.88 1.58
CA GLU A 265 -9.48 0.19 0.61
C GLU A 265 -10.82 0.77 0.09
N LYS A 266 -11.81 -0.09 -0.17
CA LYS A 266 -13.14 0.34 -0.59
C LYS A 266 -13.78 1.26 0.44
N LEU A 267 -13.65 0.92 1.72
CA LEU A 267 -14.16 1.75 2.82
C LEU A 267 -13.40 3.08 2.91
N ALA A 268 -12.07 3.06 2.79
CA ALA A 268 -11.24 4.26 2.82
C ALA A 268 -11.60 5.25 1.69
N ARG A 269 -11.83 4.75 0.47
CA ARG A 269 -12.25 5.56 -0.69
C ARG A 269 -13.60 6.26 -0.45
N VAL A 270 -14.57 5.54 0.14
CA VAL A 270 -15.89 6.12 0.46
C VAL A 270 -15.77 7.23 1.50
N LEU A 271 -14.91 7.07 2.51
CA LEU A 271 -14.76 8.06 3.59
C LEU A 271 -14.03 9.34 3.16
N VAL A 272 -13.07 9.24 2.23
CA VAL A 272 -12.24 10.40 1.82
C VAL A 272 -12.87 11.16 0.62
N GLY A 273 -13.85 10.58 -0.08
CA GLY A 273 -14.69 11.28 -1.07
C GLY A 273 -13.97 11.78 -2.33
N LYS A 274 -12.69 11.48 -2.47
CA LYS A 274 -11.89 11.61 -3.68
C LYS A 274 -11.32 10.23 -3.97
N PRO A 275 -10.96 9.91 -5.24
CA PRO A 275 -9.87 8.97 -5.38
C PRO A 275 -8.80 9.49 -4.45
N VAL A 276 -8.36 8.68 -3.48
CA VAL A 276 -6.95 8.76 -3.09
C VAL A 276 -6.29 8.76 -4.45
N SER A 277 -5.80 9.94 -4.90
CA SER A 277 -5.15 10.07 -6.19
C SER A 277 -4.30 8.84 -6.34
N HIS A 278 -4.31 8.17 -7.49
CA HIS A 278 -3.38 7.09 -7.79
C HIS A 278 -1.92 7.58 -7.53
N SER A 279 -1.48 7.66 -6.28
CA SER A 279 -0.48 6.79 -5.70
C SER A 279 -1.11 5.42 -5.75
N ASP A 280 -1.00 4.78 -6.91
CA ASP A 280 -1.20 3.35 -7.05
C ASP A 280 -0.31 2.69 -6.00
N ASP A 281 -0.93 2.17 -4.95
CA ASP A 281 -0.39 1.12 -4.09
C ASP A 281 -1.54 0.62 -3.22
N ALA A 282 -2.44 -0.13 -3.85
CA ALA A 282 -3.39 -1.00 -3.15
C ALA A 282 -2.70 -2.27 -2.62
N ASP A 283 -1.42 -2.19 -2.23
CA ASP A 283 -0.72 -3.09 -1.31
C ASP A 283 0.67 -2.51 -0.99
N PHE A 284 0.75 -1.36 -0.30
CA PHE A 284 2.05 -0.76 0.02
C PHE A 284 2.79 -1.46 1.18
N ASP A 285 3.42 -2.59 0.87
CA ASP A 285 4.49 -3.19 1.65
C ASP A 285 5.78 -2.38 1.48
N TRP A 286 6.14 -1.59 2.50
CA TRP A 286 7.36 -0.77 2.48
C TRP A 286 8.65 -1.61 2.38
N SER A 287 8.59 -2.94 2.58
CA SER A 287 9.78 -3.79 2.52
C SER A 287 10.29 -4.10 1.10
N ASN A 288 9.47 -3.88 0.05
CA ASN A 288 9.77 -4.34 -1.33
C ASN A 288 9.68 -3.26 -2.41
N ILE A 289 10.34 -2.14 -2.19
CA ILE A 289 10.30 -1.00 -3.10
C ILE A 289 11.51 -1.16 -4.08
N SER A 290 11.31 -1.18 -5.43
CA SER A 290 12.39 -1.15 -6.48
C SER A 290 12.69 0.24 -7.12
N TYR A 291 13.96 0.67 -7.19
CA TYR A 291 14.50 2.05 -7.35
C TYR A 291 13.91 3.02 -8.39
N GLY A 292 13.25 2.59 -9.46
CA GLY A 292 12.85 3.50 -10.55
C GLY A 292 11.77 4.55 -10.21
N GLU A 293 10.90 4.27 -9.23
CA GLU A 293 9.71 5.11 -8.95
C GLU A 293 9.95 6.22 -7.93
N ILE A 294 11.05 6.16 -7.18
CA ILE A 294 11.39 7.18 -6.17
C ILE A 294 12.20 8.31 -6.82
N ASP A 295 13.09 8.01 -7.76
CA ASP A 295 13.95 9.01 -8.39
C ASP A 295 13.15 10.02 -9.22
N GLU A 296 12.11 9.57 -9.95
CA GLU A 296 11.24 10.49 -10.72
C GLU A 296 10.37 11.40 -9.83
N TYR A 297 10.12 10.99 -8.59
CA TYR A 297 9.37 11.78 -7.59
C TYR A 297 10.27 12.73 -6.78
N MET A 298 11.56 12.41 -6.65
CA MET A 298 12.53 13.21 -5.90
C MET A 298 13.19 14.32 -6.73
N GLU A 299 13.16 14.23 -8.07
CA GLU A 299 13.70 15.28 -8.95
C GLU A 299 12.80 16.52 -9.10
N ARG A 300 11.57 16.53 -8.54
CA ARG A 300 10.79 17.77 -8.47
C ARG A 300 11.24 18.60 -7.27
N GLU A 301 12.04 19.63 -7.57
CA GLU A 301 12.26 20.76 -6.66
C GLU A 301 10.91 21.24 -6.09
N GLU A 302 10.86 21.30 -4.75
CA GLU A 302 9.78 21.82 -3.91
C GLU A 302 8.39 21.16 -4.03
N VAL A 303 8.22 19.97 -3.41
CA VAL A 303 6.88 19.42 -3.14
C VAL A 303 6.18 20.24 -2.04
N PRO A 304 5.00 20.85 -2.30
CA PRO A 304 4.29 21.64 -1.30
C PRO A 304 3.79 20.75 -0.16
N VAL A 305 3.97 21.22 1.08
CA VAL A 305 3.60 20.54 2.35
C VAL A 305 2.19 19.92 2.33
N ARG A 306 1.25 20.53 1.61
CA ARG A 306 -0.14 20.07 1.45
C ARG A 306 -0.29 18.72 0.75
N VAL A 307 0.63 18.36 -0.15
CA VAL A 307 0.60 17.08 -0.87
C VAL A 307 1.08 15.95 0.06
N VAL A 308 2.13 16.22 0.84
CA VAL A 308 2.67 15.28 1.83
C VAL A 308 1.66 14.98 2.94
N THR A 309 0.96 16.00 3.46
CA THR A 309 -0.07 15.81 4.49
C THR A 309 -1.26 15.01 3.97
N SER A 310 -1.65 15.19 2.71
CA SER A 310 -2.72 14.40 2.09
C SER A 310 -2.36 12.91 1.93
N GLY A 311 -1.09 12.61 1.61
CA GLY A 311 -0.61 11.23 1.48
C GLY A 311 -0.52 10.47 2.81
N ILE A 312 -0.01 11.11 3.86
CA ILE A 312 0.06 10.51 5.21
C ILE A 312 -1.35 10.23 5.75
N LEU A 313 -2.27 11.18 5.55
CA LEU A 313 -3.66 11.04 5.99
C LEU A 313 -4.37 9.89 5.26
N GLY A 314 -4.21 9.77 3.94
CA GLY A 314 -4.77 8.66 3.16
C GLY A 314 -4.28 7.29 3.65
N LYS A 315 -2.98 7.16 3.95
CA LYS A 315 -2.40 5.93 4.51
C LYS A 315 -2.95 5.60 5.89
N ALA A 316 -3.03 6.58 6.78
CA ALA A 316 -3.60 6.39 8.11
C ALA A 316 -5.07 5.97 8.06
N VAL A 317 -5.88 6.60 7.20
CA VAL A 317 -7.30 6.27 7.03
C VAL A 317 -7.49 4.83 6.52
N THR A 318 -6.72 4.43 5.50
CA THR A 318 -6.78 3.07 4.95
C THR A 318 -6.43 2.02 5.99
N HIS A 319 -5.37 2.26 6.78
CA HIS A 319 -4.99 1.36 7.87
C HIS A 319 -6.09 1.27 8.95
N VAL A 320 -6.65 2.40 9.37
CA VAL A 320 -7.74 2.44 10.37
C VAL A 320 -8.97 1.67 9.87
N CYS A 321 -9.35 1.83 8.60
CA CYS A 321 -10.45 1.09 7.99
C CYS A 321 -10.21 -0.43 8.04
N GLY A 322 -9.01 -0.87 7.68
CA GLY A 322 -8.62 -2.28 7.79
C GLY A 322 -8.66 -2.81 9.23
N VAL A 323 -8.22 -2.01 10.20
CA VAL A 323 -8.32 -2.37 11.63
C VAL A 323 -9.77 -2.52 12.05
N ILE A 324 -10.66 -1.59 11.70
CA ILE A 324 -12.08 -1.66 12.05
C ILE A 324 -12.72 -2.94 11.48
N ILE A 325 -12.41 -3.30 10.23
CA ILE A 325 -12.95 -4.51 9.58
C ILE A 325 -12.39 -5.79 10.21
N SER A 326 -11.08 -5.83 10.50
CA SER A 326 -10.43 -7.02 11.06
C SER A 326 -10.65 -7.20 12.56
N HIS A 327 -11.06 -6.17 13.30
CA HIS A 327 -11.09 -6.20 14.76
C HIS A 327 -12.09 -7.21 15.36
N PRO A 328 -13.34 -7.36 14.87
CA PRO A 328 -14.26 -8.40 15.33
C PRO A 328 -13.64 -9.80 15.30
N PHE A 329 -12.94 -10.13 14.21
CA PHE A 329 -12.28 -11.41 14.01
C PHE A 329 -11.06 -11.59 14.90
N HIS A 330 -10.36 -10.52 15.20
CA HIS A 330 -9.27 -10.52 16.17
C HIS A 330 -9.79 -10.84 17.58
N VAL A 331 -10.90 -10.23 18.01
CA VAL A 331 -11.52 -10.53 19.32
C VAL A 331 -11.94 -12.00 19.39
N ILE A 332 -12.60 -12.50 18.35
CA ILE A 332 -12.99 -13.92 18.26
C ILE A 332 -11.75 -14.82 18.38
N SER A 333 -10.68 -14.55 17.61
CA SER A 333 -9.44 -15.32 17.66
C SER A 333 -8.82 -15.32 19.05
N ILE A 334 -8.80 -14.17 19.74
CA ILE A 334 -8.25 -14.08 21.11
C ILE A 334 -9.07 -14.92 22.08
N ARG A 335 -10.40 -14.85 22.03
CA ARG A 335 -11.28 -15.61 22.93
C ARG A 335 -11.18 -17.12 22.70
N MET A 336 -11.12 -17.53 21.44
CA MET A 336 -10.84 -18.91 21.05
C MET A 336 -9.50 -19.39 21.62
N MET A 337 -8.45 -18.57 21.59
CA MET A 337 -7.16 -18.93 22.19
C MET A 337 -7.24 -18.98 23.73
N ALA A 338 -7.85 -17.97 24.34
CA ALA A 338 -7.91 -17.76 25.79
C ALA A 338 -8.65 -18.86 26.56
N GLN A 339 -9.59 -19.58 25.93
CA GLN A 339 -10.32 -20.69 26.57
C GLN A 339 -9.40 -21.82 27.08
N PHE A 340 -8.18 -21.91 26.54
CA PHE A 340 -7.16 -22.86 26.99
C PHE A 340 -6.77 -22.66 28.45
N ILE A 341 -6.76 -21.42 28.93
CA ILE A 341 -6.41 -21.08 30.32
C ILE A 341 -7.39 -21.75 31.29
N GLY A 342 -8.69 -21.69 30.99
CA GLY A 342 -9.76 -22.21 31.84
C GLY A 342 -10.11 -23.68 31.60
N ARG A 343 -9.53 -24.32 30.58
CA ARG A 343 -9.95 -25.62 30.04
C ARG A 343 -11.41 -25.63 29.58
N GLU A 344 -11.79 -24.56 28.90
CA GLU A 344 -13.17 -24.29 28.51
C GLU A 344 -13.40 -24.64 27.03
N HIS A 345 -14.64 -25.05 26.70
CA HIS A 345 -15.09 -25.43 25.36
C HIS A 345 -16.19 -24.51 24.82
N ILE A 346 -16.08 -23.22 25.15
CA ILE A 346 -17.11 -22.21 24.82
C ILE A 346 -16.96 -21.73 23.36
N TYR A 347 -15.72 -21.63 22.88
CA TYR A 347 -15.37 -21.03 21.58
C TYR A 347 -14.65 -22.04 20.67
N ASP A 348 -15.19 -23.25 20.52
CA ASP A 348 -14.56 -24.34 19.77
C ASP A 348 -14.55 -24.13 18.24
N GLY A 349 -15.43 -23.28 17.70
CA GLY A 349 -15.53 -23.02 16.27
C GLY A 349 -15.95 -21.58 15.96
N LEU A 350 -15.58 -21.09 14.77
CA LEU A 350 -15.80 -19.70 14.36
C LEU A 350 -17.27 -19.25 14.50
N PHE A 351 -18.21 -19.99 13.91
CA PHE A 351 -19.63 -19.63 13.93
C PHE A 351 -20.25 -19.79 15.32
N GLY A 352 -19.81 -20.79 16.09
CA GLY A 352 -20.21 -20.95 17.50
C GLY A 352 -19.76 -19.77 18.34
N SER A 353 -18.51 -19.32 18.14
CA SER A 353 -17.95 -18.14 18.79
C SER A 353 -18.70 -16.85 18.44
N ILE A 354 -19.03 -16.63 17.15
CA ILE A 354 -19.86 -15.50 16.72
C ILE A 354 -21.24 -15.58 17.40
N LYS A 355 -21.84 -16.78 17.37
CA LYS A 355 -22.96 -17.26 18.19
C LYS A 355 -22.98 -16.63 19.57
N GLU A 356 -22.00 -17.05 20.34
CA GLU A 356 -21.89 -16.79 21.76
C GLU A 356 -21.69 -15.30 22.06
N ILE A 357 -20.77 -14.63 21.35
CA ILE A 357 -20.51 -13.20 21.57
C ILE A 357 -21.77 -12.37 21.28
N TRP A 358 -22.46 -12.66 20.18
CA TRP A 358 -23.67 -11.92 19.80
C TRP A 358 -24.78 -12.06 20.85
N VAL A 359 -25.01 -13.27 21.35
CA VAL A 359 -26.09 -13.53 22.32
C VAL A 359 -25.77 -12.95 23.69
N GLN A 360 -24.51 -13.00 24.14
CA GLN A 360 -24.14 -12.60 25.51
C GLN A 360 -23.79 -11.11 25.63
N GLU A 361 -23.10 -10.55 24.63
CA GLU A 361 -22.50 -9.21 24.69
C GLU A 361 -22.99 -8.27 23.58
N GLY A 362 -23.72 -8.82 22.60
CA GLY A 362 -24.17 -8.07 21.42
C GLY A 362 -23.00 -7.57 20.57
N ILE A 363 -23.23 -6.46 19.86
CA ILE A 363 -22.23 -5.89 18.94
C ILE A 363 -20.98 -5.37 19.67
N MET A 364 -21.14 -4.84 20.88
CA MET A 364 -20.03 -4.25 21.63
C MET A 364 -18.98 -5.29 22.04
N GLY A 365 -19.38 -6.55 22.24
CA GLY A 365 -18.46 -7.65 22.51
C GLY A 365 -17.39 -7.81 21.44
N PHE A 366 -17.77 -7.73 20.16
CA PHE A 366 -16.85 -7.82 19.01
C PHE A 366 -15.86 -6.64 18.91
N PHE A 367 -16.16 -5.52 19.55
CA PHE A 367 -15.34 -4.31 19.53
C PHE A 367 -14.59 -4.05 20.85
N SER A 368 -14.53 -5.08 21.71
CA SER A 368 -13.82 -5.00 22.98
C SER A 368 -12.31 -4.80 22.76
N GLY A 369 -11.78 -3.69 23.28
CA GLY A 369 -10.37 -3.34 23.13
C GLY A 369 -10.01 -2.56 21.87
N ILE A 370 -10.99 -2.11 21.06
CA ILE A 370 -10.68 -1.39 19.81
C ILE A 370 -9.94 -0.05 20.03
N ILE A 371 -10.27 0.68 21.10
CA ILE A 371 -9.71 2.02 21.37
C ILE A 371 -8.18 1.99 21.50
N PRO A 372 -7.57 1.20 22.41
CA PRO A 372 -6.12 1.13 22.51
C PRO A 372 -5.46 0.60 21.24
N ARG A 373 -6.13 -0.29 20.48
CA ARG A 373 -5.61 -0.79 19.19
C ARG A 373 -5.54 0.31 18.14
N LEU A 374 -6.63 1.05 17.93
CA LEU A 374 -6.68 2.16 16.99
C LEU A 374 -5.66 3.24 17.34
N TYR A 375 -5.54 3.57 18.63
CA TYR A 375 -4.54 4.53 19.10
C TYR A 375 -3.12 4.10 18.72
N ALA A 376 -2.75 2.86 19.05
CA ALA A 376 -1.42 2.33 18.74
C ALA A 376 -1.14 2.32 17.23
N ASP A 377 -2.07 1.80 16.45
CA ASP A 377 -1.89 1.60 15.01
C ASP A 377 -1.87 2.93 14.25
N PHE A 378 -2.74 3.88 14.61
CA PHE A 378 -2.75 5.24 14.02
C PHE A 378 -1.42 5.96 14.24
N TRP A 379 -0.92 5.98 15.48
CA TRP A 379 0.35 6.64 15.80
C TRP A 379 1.54 5.90 15.21
N CYS A 380 1.50 4.56 15.15
CA CYS A 380 2.56 3.76 14.56
C CYS A 380 2.74 4.10 13.08
N VAL A 381 1.66 4.13 12.29
CA VAL A 381 1.69 4.48 10.86
C VAL A 381 2.15 5.92 10.67
N THR A 382 1.60 6.86 11.46
CA THR A 382 1.91 8.29 11.31
C THR A 382 3.37 8.60 11.63
N ILE A 383 3.89 8.07 12.74
CA ILE A 383 5.28 8.33 13.17
C ILE A 383 6.27 7.61 12.25
N THR A 384 6.03 6.35 11.89
CA THR A 384 6.91 5.60 11.00
C THR A 384 7.02 6.28 9.64
N THR A 385 5.88 6.67 9.05
CA THR A 385 5.87 7.40 7.78
C THR A 385 6.57 8.76 7.90
N GLY A 386 6.37 9.47 9.02
CA GLY A 386 7.04 10.72 9.31
C GLY A 386 8.57 10.58 9.40
N ILE A 387 9.06 9.56 10.12
CA ILE A 387 10.50 9.26 10.23
C ILE A 387 11.08 8.96 8.85
N THR A 388 10.44 8.07 8.09
CA THR A 388 10.93 7.69 6.76
C THR A 388 10.92 8.86 5.78
N TYR A 389 9.92 9.76 5.87
CA TYR A 389 9.86 10.98 5.08
C TYR A 389 10.99 11.95 5.44
N LEU A 390 11.20 12.23 6.73
CA LEU A 390 12.27 13.12 7.19
C LEU A 390 13.64 12.56 6.80
N PHE A 391 13.85 11.26 6.98
CA PHE A 391 15.09 10.60 6.60
C PHE A 391 15.37 10.75 5.09
N ALA A 392 14.37 10.47 4.25
CA ALA A 392 14.49 10.65 2.81
C ALA A 392 14.81 12.11 2.43
N LYS A 393 14.16 13.07 3.09
CA LYS A 393 14.36 14.50 2.84
C LYS A 393 15.76 14.98 3.22
N PHE A 394 16.32 14.52 4.33
CA PHE A 394 17.61 15.04 4.83
C PHE A 394 18.84 14.31 4.28
N THR A 395 18.71 13.05 3.87
CA THR A 395 19.87 12.23 3.49
C THR A 395 20.00 12.01 1.98
N GLY A 396 18.92 12.21 1.21
CA GLY A 396 18.91 11.84 -0.21
C GLY A 396 19.26 10.37 -0.46
N ALA A 397 19.10 9.51 0.55
CA ALA A 397 19.63 8.16 0.55
C ALA A 397 18.88 7.22 -0.41
N ASN A 398 19.65 6.31 -0.98
CA ASN A 398 19.22 5.20 -1.82
C ASN A 398 18.06 4.40 -1.18
N LYS A 399 17.12 3.94 -2.00
CA LYS A 399 15.85 3.28 -1.64
C LYS A 399 15.98 2.04 -0.73
N THR A 400 17.05 1.25 -0.82
CA THR A 400 17.37 0.14 0.10
C THR A 400 17.64 0.66 1.50
N VAL A 401 18.41 1.73 1.63
CA VAL A 401 18.71 2.34 2.94
C VAL A 401 17.43 2.90 3.54
N ARG A 402 16.59 3.55 2.72
CA ARG A 402 15.27 4.02 3.15
C ARG A 402 14.33 2.88 3.59
N GLY A 403 14.33 1.75 2.88
CA GLY A 403 13.56 0.55 3.25
C GLY A 403 14.02 -0.05 4.58
N ASN A 404 15.33 -0.13 4.79
CA ASN A 404 15.91 -0.55 6.06
C ASN A 404 15.53 0.40 7.20
N VAL A 405 15.61 1.71 6.95
CA VAL A 405 15.20 2.72 7.94
C VAL A 405 13.72 2.61 8.29
N ASN A 406 12.85 2.42 7.29
CA ASN A 406 11.43 2.23 7.56
C ASN A 406 11.19 1.00 8.43
N THR A 407 11.85 -0.12 8.10
CA THR A 407 11.75 -1.37 8.87
C THR A 407 12.20 -1.15 10.32
N ILE A 408 13.36 -0.51 10.53
CA ILE A 408 13.89 -0.22 11.87
C ILE A 408 12.95 0.74 12.63
N ALA A 409 12.44 1.78 11.97
CA ALA A 409 11.51 2.73 12.54
C ALA A 409 10.22 2.02 12.96
N GLU A 410 9.65 1.18 12.10
CA GLU A 410 8.44 0.42 12.37
C GLU A 410 8.61 -0.50 13.59
N TYR A 411 9.71 -1.26 13.67
CA TYR A 411 10.00 -2.09 14.84
C TYR A 411 10.15 -1.26 16.12
N SER A 412 10.84 -0.12 16.04
CA SER A 412 11.08 0.77 17.19
C SER A 412 9.79 1.39 17.71
N VAL A 413 8.97 1.93 16.80
CA VAL A 413 7.69 2.57 17.10
C VAL A 413 6.68 1.52 17.58
N THR A 414 6.63 0.35 16.95
CA THR A 414 5.80 -0.78 17.41
C THR A 414 6.17 -1.22 18.83
N ASN A 415 7.47 -1.32 19.14
CA ASN A 415 7.91 -1.64 20.48
C ASN A 415 7.49 -0.56 21.48
N PHE A 416 7.57 0.73 21.13
CA PHE A 416 7.10 1.82 21.96
C PHE A 416 5.59 1.70 22.27
N PHE A 417 4.76 1.46 21.26
CA PHE A 417 3.30 1.32 21.41
C PHE A 417 2.82 -0.08 21.82
N TYR A 418 3.74 -1.03 22.05
CA TYR A 418 3.42 -2.39 22.52
C TYR A 418 2.46 -2.44 23.72
N PRO A 419 2.58 -1.58 24.76
CA PRO A 419 1.68 -1.61 25.91
C PRO A 419 0.19 -1.48 25.54
N TYR A 420 -0.14 -0.70 24.51
CA TYR A 420 -1.52 -0.55 24.05
C TYR A 420 -2.03 -1.82 23.34
N ARG A 421 -1.16 -2.53 22.62
CA ARG A 421 -1.48 -3.84 22.04
C ARG A 421 -1.72 -4.89 23.12
N LEU A 422 -0.95 -4.86 24.21
CA LEU A 422 -1.20 -5.72 25.37
C LEU A 422 -2.56 -5.42 26.02
N VAL A 423 -2.85 -4.14 26.27
CA VAL A 423 -4.15 -3.72 26.83
C VAL A 423 -5.31 -4.14 25.92
N THR A 424 -5.15 -4.03 24.60
CA THR A 424 -6.13 -4.54 23.61
C THR A 424 -6.43 -6.01 23.86
N THR A 425 -5.41 -6.86 24.01
CA THR A 425 -5.58 -8.30 24.26
C THR A 425 -6.33 -8.57 25.58
N CYS A 426 -5.99 -7.87 26.66
CA CYS A 426 -6.71 -8.01 27.95
C CYS A 426 -8.17 -7.56 27.83
N MET A 427 -8.42 -6.44 27.14
CA MET A 427 -9.77 -5.91 26.92
C MET A 427 -10.61 -6.79 26.01
N ALA A 428 -10.01 -7.54 25.09
CA ALA A 428 -10.73 -8.48 24.23
C ALA A 428 -11.38 -9.64 25.01
N VAL A 429 -10.82 -10.03 26.17
CA VAL A 429 -11.36 -11.11 27.03
C VAL A 429 -12.10 -10.60 28.26
N GLN A 430 -11.83 -9.38 28.71
CA GLN A 430 -12.45 -8.76 29.89
C GLN A 430 -13.98 -8.79 29.77
N GLY A 431 -14.65 -9.24 30.83
CA GLY A 431 -16.12 -9.28 30.87
C GLY A 431 -16.77 -10.36 30.01
N SER A 432 -15.98 -11.17 29.29
CA SER A 432 -16.50 -12.37 28.61
C SER A 432 -16.76 -13.50 29.61
N ARG A 433 -17.43 -14.57 29.18
CA ARG A 433 -17.68 -15.78 29.99
C ARG A 433 -16.42 -16.60 30.31
N LEU A 434 -15.28 -16.27 29.71
CA LEU A 434 -14.03 -17.01 29.91
C LEU A 434 -13.47 -16.76 31.30
N LYS A 435 -12.98 -17.81 31.96
CA LYS A 435 -12.22 -17.66 33.21
C LYS A 435 -10.98 -16.77 33.01
N ALA A 436 -10.37 -16.83 31.82
CA ALA A 436 -9.23 -16.00 31.44
C ALA A 436 -9.48 -14.49 31.56
N GLY A 437 -10.74 -14.04 31.42
CA GLY A 437 -11.12 -12.63 31.45
C GLY A 437 -11.72 -12.18 32.79
N ASN A 438 -11.66 -13.01 33.82
CA ASN A 438 -12.31 -12.77 35.11
C ASN A 438 -11.38 -13.10 36.30
N PRO A 439 -11.63 -12.50 37.48
CA PRO A 439 -10.94 -12.89 38.70
C PRO A 439 -11.16 -14.39 39.01
N PRO A 440 -10.16 -15.10 39.58
CA PRO A 440 -8.86 -14.61 40.06
C PRO A 440 -7.73 -14.63 39.01
N LEU A 441 -8.01 -15.05 37.76
CA LEU A 441 -6.97 -15.21 36.74
C LEU A 441 -6.57 -13.89 36.09
N MET A 442 -7.54 -12.98 35.90
CA MET A 442 -7.31 -11.61 35.43
C MET A 442 -8.03 -10.62 36.35
N ASP A 443 -7.39 -9.50 36.65
CA ASP A 443 -8.00 -8.45 37.45
C ASP A 443 -9.20 -7.83 36.72
N HIS A 444 -10.23 -7.44 37.46
CA HIS A 444 -11.34 -6.71 36.87
C HIS A 444 -10.94 -5.26 36.59
N TYR A 445 -11.05 -4.85 35.33
CA TYR A 445 -10.76 -3.51 34.84
C TYR A 445 -12.06 -2.78 34.47
N ILE A 446 -12.15 -1.51 34.87
CA ILE A 446 -13.31 -0.65 34.56
C ILE A 446 -13.32 -0.25 33.09
N ASN A 447 -12.13 0.11 32.57
CA ASN A 447 -11.92 0.51 31.18
C ASN A 447 -10.46 0.24 30.78
N TRP A 448 -10.13 0.52 29.51
CA TRP A 448 -8.78 0.28 28.99
C TRP A 448 -7.70 1.14 29.67
N GLN A 449 -8.05 2.33 30.18
CA GLN A 449 -7.10 3.21 30.88
C GLN A 449 -6.77 2.66 32.27
N ASP A 450 -7.77 2.17 33.00
CA ASP A 450 -7.60 1.46 34.28
C ASP A 450 -6.75 0.20 34.07
N CYS A 451 -7.01 -0.57 33.01
CA CYS A 451 -6.15 -1.70 32.64
C CYS A 451 -4.69 -1.28 32.40
N TYR A 452 -4.47 -0.22 31.61
CA TYR A 452 -3.13 0.31 31.37
C TYR A 452 -2.44 0.72 32.68
N GLN A 453 -3.12 1.51 33.52
CA GLN A 453 -2.56 2.02 34.77
C GLN A 453 -2.21 0.87 35.74
N ARG A 454 -3.08 -0.13 35.89
CA ARG A 454 -2.80 -1.28 36.76
C ARG A 454 -1.65 -2.14 36.25
N LEU A 455 -1.60 -2.41 34.95
CA LEU A 455 -0.46 -3.12 34.35
C LEU A 455 0.84 -2.32 34.48
N ALA A 456 0.78 -0.99 34.45
CA ALA A 456 1.92 -0.11 34.70
C ALA A 456 2.41 -0.22 36.15
N LEU A 457 1.49 -0.15 37.12
CA LEU A 457 1.79 -0.31 38.55
C LEU A 457 2.41 -1.68 38.87
N GLN A 458 1.96 -2.73 38.17
CA GLN A 458 2.49 -4.09 38.32
C GLN A 458 3.79 -4.35 37.52
N GLN A 459 4.29 -3.36 36.76
CA GLN A 459 5.43 -3.51 35.83
C GLN A 459 5.24 -4.61 34.77
N GLN A 460 4.00 -4.79 34.29
CA GLN A 460 3.61 -5.84 33.34
C GLN A 460 3.31 -5.30 31.93
N LEU A 461 3.51 -4.01 31.64
CA LEU A 461 3.21 -3.40 30.33
C LEU A 461 3.98 -4.02 29.15
N LYS A 462 5.06 -4.76 29.41
CA LYS A 462 5.87 -5.45 28.41
C LYS A 462 5.71 -6.97 28.46
N ARG A 463 4.69 -7.48 29.16
CA ARG A 463 4.40 -8.92 29.22
C ARG A 463 4.20 -9.46 27.80
N GLY A 464 4.91 -10.54 27.45
CA GLY A 464 4.84 -11.17 26.13
C GLY A 464 5.58 -10.43 24.99
N SER A 465 6.33 -9.37 25.28
CA SER A 465 7.12 -8.67 24.25
C SER A 465 8.39 -9.42 23.85
N ALA A 466 8.96 -10.22 24.77
CA ALA A 466 10.15 -11.05 24.53
C ALA A 466 9.75 -12.52 24.31
N PHE A 467 10.30 -13.15 23.27
CA PHE A 467 10.01 -14.55 22.94
C PHE A 467 11.02 -15.54 23.55
N PHE A 468 12.29 -15.17 23.60
CA PHE A 468 13.38 -16.07 23.99
C PHE A 468 13.81 -15.88 25.45
N PHE A 469 14.25 -14.67 25.78
CA PHE A 469 14.76 -14.33 27.11
C PHE A 469 13.68 -13.65 27.93
N ARG A 470 12.86 -14.47 28.61
CA ARG A 470 11.75 -13.99 29.42
C ARG A 470 12.14 -14.08 30.89
N THR A 471 12.09 -12.96 31.60
CA THR A 471 12.39 -12.89 33.04
C THR A 471 11.16 -12.53 33.83
N VAL A 472 11.07 -13.01 35.06
CA VAL A 472 10.02 -12.59 36.00
C VAL A 472 10.32 -11.15 36.44
N ALA A 473 9.38 -10.23 36.20
CA ALA A 473 9.53 -8.81 36.54
C ALA A 473 9.54 -8.57 38.07
N THR A 474 8.67 -9.27 38.79
CA THR A 474 8.53 -9.21 40.26
C THR A 474 7.95 -10.55 40.73
N ALA A 475 8.39 -11.07 41.87
CA ALA A 475 7.72 -12.23 42.47
C ALA A 475 6.24 -11.85 42.72
N PRO A 476 5.26 -12.62 42.21
CA PRO A 476 3.86 -12.24 42.29
C PRO A 476 3.43 -12.20 43.76
N ALA A 477 2.80 -11.10 44.16
CA ALA A 477 2.30 -10.90 45.53
C ALA A 477 1.16 -11.87 45.89
N LYS A 478 0.53 -12.53 44.90
CA LYS A 478 -0.47 -13.58 45.08
C LYS A 478 -0.19 -14.73 44.11
N MET A 479 0.04 -15.92 44.64
CA MET A 479 0.04 -17.17 43.86
C MET A 479 -1.41 -17.57 43.60
N ASN A 480 -1.97 -17.09 42.48
CA ASN A 480 -3.22 -17.64 41.98
C ASN A 480 -2.88 -18.85 41.09
N GLY A 481 -3.79 -19.80 40.92
CA GLY A 481 -3.60 -21.04 40.14
C GLY A 481 -3.24 -20.86 38.64
N ALA A 482 -3.00 -19.62 38.20
CA ALA A 482 -2.43 -19.25 36.90
C ALA A 482 -0.88 -19.36 36.85
N PHE A 483 -0.21 -19.43 38.00
CA PHE A 483 1.26 -19.47 38.12
C PHE A 483 1.72 -20.77 38.79
N ALA A 484 2.64 -21.49 38.14
CA ALA A 484 3.35 -22.59 38.79
C ALA A 484 4.29 -22.08 39.90
N PRO A 485 4.52 -22.87 40.97
CA PRO A 485 5.27 -22.43 42.14
C PRO A 485 6.73 -22.08 41.86
N TYR A 486 7.21 -21.01 42.53
CA TYR A 486 8.59 -20.55 42.40
C TYR A 486 9.54 -21.48 43.17
N PRO A 487 10.59 -22.01 42.54
CA PRO A 487 11.68 -22.62 43.29
C PRO A 487 12.47 -21.53 44.03
N GLU A 488 12.89 -21.84 45.26
CA GLU A 488 13.75 -20.94 46.03
C GLU A 488 15.08 -20.70 45.32
N LEU A 489 15.47 -19.44 45.19
CA LEU A 489 16.81 -19.06 44.76
C LEU A 489 17.78 -19.35 45.91
N LYS A 490 18.50 -20.47 45.85
CA LYS A 490 19.64 -20.75 46.73
C LYS A 490 20.87 -19.94 46.33
#